data_AF-A0A7J7JSX3-F1
#
_entry.id   AF-A0A7J7JSX3-F1
#
_cell.length_a   1.000
_cell.length_b   1.000
_cell.length_c   1.000
_cell.angle_alpha   90.00
_cell.angle_beta   90.00
_cell.angle_gamma   90.00
#
_symmetry.space_group_name_H-M   'P 1'
#
loop_
_entity.id
_entity.type
_entity.pdbx_description
1 polymer ?
#
loop_
_entity_poly.entity_id
_entity_poly.type
_entity_poly.pdbx_seq_one_letter_code
_entity_poly.pdbx_strand_id
1 'polypeptide(L)'
;MKESGTDVRIIPTKTDNLAKVMTGIYDVLNRSESPYREVKKDFSVKDPFVSFAVEKVSGTFHLRFSEEGNQNANMILAVYSKCHRKLKQLGVLFKHMAKIGHMADAEKGSLAPYCYPILAVFYCQQARLVPVLLQNTKLEVLAESELQGEIDNIKPSAMETQLGDKSIGQLWLDMLQFFSIKFKPETHVVSILSYKLQSKQARAWGTRKLAVEDSGNTP
;
A
#
# COMPACT_ATOMS: atom_id res chain seq x y z
N MET A 1 -2.88 14.49 13.72
CA MET A 1 -2.14 13.72 12.69
C MET A 1 -0.64 13.93 12.93
N LYS A 2 -0.01 13.21 13.87
CA LYS A 2 1.42 13.37 14.20
C LYS A 2 2.21 12.08 14.50
N GLU A 3 1.58 10.90 14.42
CA GLU A 3 2.22 9.63 14.78
C GLU A 3 2.14 8.60 13.65
N SER A 4 2.58 8.98 12.45
CA SER A 4 2.88 7.98 11.42
C SER A 4 4.33 8.20 11.05
N GLY A 5 5.20 7.26 11.41
CA GLY A 5 6.56 7.27 10.90
C GLY A 5 6.54 7.28 9.37
N THR A 6 7.48 8.00 8.77
CA THR A 6 7.63 8.08 7.31
C THR A 6 8.58 6.98 6.87
N ASP A 7 8.05 5.97 6.19
CA ASP A 7 8.89 4.90 5.63
C ASP A 7 9.58 5.42 4.35
N VAL A 8 10.90 5.33 4.31
CA VAL A 8 11.74 5.63 3.16
C VAL A 8 12.37 4.32 2.70
N ARG A 9 12.21 3.96 1.43
CA ARG A 9 12.80 2.72 0.89
C ARG A 9 14.05 2.99 0.07
N ILE A 10 15.08 2.19 0.30
CA ILE A 10 16.31 2.19 -0.50
C ILE A 10 16.32 0.93 -1.37
N ILE A 11 16.61 1.11 -2.65
CA ILE A 11 16.82 0.03 -3.62
C ILE A 11 18.32 0.00 -3.95
N PRO A 12 19.08 -1.01 -3.49
CA PRO A 12 20.46 -1.16 -3.90
C PRO A 12 20.52 -1.58 -5.38
N THR A 13 21.35 -0.90 -6.17
CA THR A 13 21.47 -1.10 -7.62
C THR A 13 22.28 -2.33 -8.04
N LYS A 14 22.91 -3.05 -7.09
CA LYS A 14 23.65 -4.30 -7.31
C LYS A 14 23.59 -5.21 -6.07
N THR A 15 24.01 -6.47 -6.25
CA THR A 15 24.22 -7.55 -5.27
C THR A 15 25.24 -7.22 -4.16
N ASP A 16 25.13 -6.04 -3.56
CA ASP A 16 25.83 -5.71 -2.35
C ASP A 16 25.16 -6.46 -1.18
N ASN A 17 25.99 -6.96 -0.27
CA ASN A 17 25.51 -7.61 0.93
C ASN A 17 24.64 -6.61 1.72
N LEU A 18 23.33 -6.84 1.70
CA LEU A 18 22.32 -5.95 2.28
C LEU A 18 22.65 -5.54 3.72
N ALA A 19 23.18 -6.48 4.52
CA ALA A 19 23.55 -6.22 5.90
C ALA A 19 24.72 -5.23 6.02
N LYS A 20 25.68 -5.24 5.07
CA LYS A 20 26.79 -4.28 5.03
C LYS A 20 26.31 -2.88 4.68
N VAL A 21 25.42 -2.75 3.70
CA VAL A 21 24.84 -1.46 3.31
C VAL A 21 24.04 -0.88 4.48
N MET A 22 23.20 -1.69 5.11
CA MET A 22 22.41 -1.31 6.29
C MET A 22 23.26 -0.84 7.47
N THR A 23 24.34 -1.57 7.75
CA THR A 23 25.28 -1.19 8.81
C THR A 23 26.01 0.10 8.47
N GLY A 24 26.47 0.25 7.22
CA GLY A 24 27.13 1.48 6.76
C GLY A 24 26.22 2.71 6.85
N ILE A 25 24.95 2.59 6.47
CA ILE A 25 23.98 3.69 6.59
C ILE A 25 23.73 4.04 8.05
N TYR A 26 23.55 3.04 8.92
CA TYR A 26 23.40 3.27 10.35
C TYR A 26 24.61 4.03 10.90
N ASP A 27 25.83 3.62 10.54
CA ASP A 27 27.06 4.26 11.01
C ASP A 27 27.19 5.71 10.49
N VAL A 28 26.81 5.96 9.23
CA VAL A 28 26.82 7.33 8.66
C VAL A 28 25.81 8.22 9.37
N LEU A 29 24.58 7.75 9.58
CA LEU A 29 23.55 8.51 10.28
C LEU A 29 23.93 8.76 11.74
N ASN A 30 24.53 7.77 12.40
CA ASN A 30 24.95 7.90 13.80
C ASN A 30 26.19 8.78 13.98
N ARG A 31 27.08 8.85 12.98
CA ARG A 31 28.21 9.80 12.96
C ARG A 31 27.79 11.22 12.62
N SER A 32 26.74 11.36 11.83
CA SER A 32 26.20 12.65 11.40
C SER A 32 25.21 13.17 12.45
N GLU A 33 25.73 13.59 13.62
CA GLU A 33 24.91 14.06 14.76
C GLU A 33 23.96 15.22 14.43
N SER A 34 24.21 15.94 13.34
CA SER A 34 23.29 16.91 12.74
C SER A 34 23.16 16.64 11.24
N PRO A 35 21.93 16.61 10.68
CA PRO A 35 20.65 16.95 11.29
C PRO A 35 19.89 15.75 11.91
N TYR A 36 20.51 14.58 12.07
CA TYR A 36 19.83 13.32 12.46
C TYR A 36 19.91 13.06 13.97
N ARG A 37 18.79 12.68 14.57
CA ARG A 37 18.67 12.36 16.00
C ARG A 37 17.97 11.02 16.20
N GLU A 38 18.10 10.43 17.39
CA GLU A 38 17.38 9.20 17.79
C GLU A 38 17.54 8.03 16.81
N VAL A 39 18.76 7.84 16.28
CA VAL A 39 19.05 6.76 15.32
C VAL A 39 18.97 5.40 16.04
N LYS A 40 18.15 4.48 15.54
CA LYS A 40 18.00 3.10 16.02
C LYS A 40 18.00 2.14 14.84
N LYS A 41 18.38 0.88 15.07
CA LYS A 41 18.32 -0.19 14.06
C LYS A 41 17.69 -1.44 14.64
N ASP A 42 16.96 -2.15 13.79
CA ASP A 42 16.57 -3.54 14.05
C ASP A 42 16.70 -4.33 12.74
N PHE A 43 17.70 -5.21 12.70
CA PHE A 43 17.95 -6.09 11.56
C PHE A 43 17.52 -7.54 11.81
N SER A 44 16.96 -7.82 12.99
CA SER A 44 16.52 -9.16 13.39
C SER A 44 15.08 -9.47 12.96
N VAL A 45 14.30 -8.42 12.69
CA VAL A 45 12.92 -8.50 12.24
C VAL A 45 12.82 -8.90 10.76
N LYS A 46 11.65 -9.42 10.37
CA LYS A 46 11.35 -9.88 9.00
C LYS A 46 11.54 -8.78 7.93
N ASP A 47 11.38 -7.52 8.32
CA ASP A 47 11.57 -6.34 7.46
C ASP A 47 12.58 -5.39 8.14
N PRO A 48 13.90 -5.60 7.95
CA PRO A 48 14.96 -4.84 8.61
C PRO A 48 14.84 -3.34 8.37
N PHE A 49 15.03 -2.54 9.43
CA PHE A 49 14.94 -1.08 9.32
C PHE A 49 15.97 -0.31 10.16
N VAL A 50 16.22 0.94 9.75
CA VAL A 50 16.93 1.96 10.53
C VAL A 50 15.99 3.14 10.76
N SER A 51 15.68 3.48 12.01
CA SER A 51 14.82 4.62 12.33
C SER A 51 15.62 5.82 12.81
N PHE A 52 15.22 7.04 12.44
CA PHE A 52 15.85 8.28 12.92
C PHE A 52 14.87 9.45 12.87
N ALA A 53 15.15 10.53 13.59
CA ALA A 53 14.46 11.81 13.54
C ALA A 53 15.35 12.87 12.89
N VAL A 54 14.76 13.97 12.38
CA VAL A 54 15.49 15.08 11.78
C VAL A 54 15.16 16.37 12.53
N GLU A 55 16.16 17.14 12.95
CA GLU A 55 16.02 18.32 13.83
C GLU A 55 14.97 19.36 13.40
N LYS A 56 14.71 19.46 12.09
CA LYS A 56 13.79 20.45 11.51
C LYS A 56 12.55 19.82 10.88
N VAL A 57 12.38 18.50 11.01
CA VAL A 57 11.23 17.79 10.45
C VAL A 57 10.56 16.99 11.55
N SER A 58 9.30 17.31 11.83
CA SER A 58 8.53 16.57 12.83
C SER A 58 8.23 15.16 12.34
N GLY A 59 8.63 14.15 13.11
CA GLY A 59 8.31 12.76 12.85
C GLY A 59 9.55 11.86 12.88
N THR A 60 9.30 10.56 12.96
CA THR A 60 10.32 9.52 12.85
C THR A 60 10.33 8.99 11.42
N PHE A 61 11.51 8.82 10.85
CA PHE A 61 11.74 8.21 9.55
C PHE A 61 12.21 6.78 9.76
N HIS A 62 11.75 5.86 8.93
CA HIS A 62 12.20 4.47 8.93
C HIS A 62 12.76 4.14 7.56
N LEU A 63 14.07 3.91 7.48
CA LEU A 63 14.72 3.38 6.30
C LEU A 63 14.55 1.88 6.26
N ARG A 64 13.90 1.39 5.20
CA ARG A 64 13.71 -0.02 4.94
C ARG A 64 14.34 -0.39 3.61
N PHE A 65 14.78 -1.63 3.51
CA PHE A 65 15.32 -2.16 2.27
C PHE A 65 14.32 -3.13 1.66
N SER A 66 14.12 -3.01 0.36
CA SER A 66 13.19 -3.84 -0.38
C SER A 66 13.93 -4.39 -1.59
N GLU A 67 13.83 -5.70 -1.78
CA GLU A 67 14.04 -6.30 -3.10
C GLU A 67 13.03 -5.67 -4.08
N GLU A 68 13.42 -5.55 -5.35
CA GLU A 68 12.71 -4.79 -6.39
C GLU A 68 11.22 -5.17 -6.54
N GLY A 69 10.81 -6.38 -6.13
CA GLY A 69 9.43 -6.88 -6.26
C GLY A 69 8.38 -6.14 -5.41
N ASN A 70 8.72 -5.63 -4.22
CA ASN A 70 7.72 -5.04 -3.31
C ASN A 70 7.43 -3.54 -3.60
N GLN A 71 7.80 -3.05 -4.79
CA GLN A 71 7.48 -1.72 -5.32
C GLN A 71 5.99 -1.62 -5.74
N ASN A 72 5.44 -2.73 -6.22
CA ASN A 72 4.22 -2.68 -7.04
C ASN A 72 2.98 -2.22 -6.26
N ALA A 73 2.78 -2.67 -5.01
CA ALA A 73 1.58 -2.31 -4.24
C ALA A 73 1.49 -0.82 -3.92
N ASN A 74 2.58 -0.22 -3.42
CA ASN A 74 2.61 1.22 -3.13
C ASN A 74 2.53 2.06 -4.39
N MET A 75 3.19 1.59 -5.46
CA MET A 75 3.17 2.25 -6.75
C MET A 75 1.75 2.27 -7.34
N ILE A 76 1.06 1.12 -7.39
CA ILE A 76 -0.34 1.03 -7.84
C ILE A 76 -1.26 1.92 -6.99
N LEU A 77 -1.10 1.94 -5.68
CA LEU A 77 -1.87 2.82 -4.80
C LEU A 77 -1.59 4.31 -5.07
N ALA A 78 -0.34 4.67 -5.37
CA ALA A 78 0.04 6.03 -5.74
C ALA A 78 -0.63 6.43 -7.05
N VAL A 79 -0.68 5.52 -8.02
CA VAL A 79 -1.40 5.71 -9.29
C VAL A 79 -2.88 6.00 -9.03
N TYR A 80 -3.59 5.09 -8.35
CA TYR A 80 -5.00 5.26 -8.05
C TYR A 80 -5.29 6.57 -7.30
N SER A 81 -4.37 6.97 -6.40
CA SER A 81 -4.47 8.23 -5.66
C SER A 81 -4.31 9.47 -6.54
N LYS A 82 -3.54 9.39 -7.64
CA LYS A 82 -3.41 10.46 -8.64
C LYS A 82 -4.62 10.51 -9.58
N CYS A 83 -5.23 9.37 -9.90
CA CYS A 83 -6.35 9.29 -10.82
C CYS A 83 -7.60 10.05 -10.34
N HIS A 84 -7.93 10.01 -9.05
CA HIS A 84 -9.10 10.75 -8.54
C HIS A 84 -9.02 11.13 -7.06
N ARG A 85 -9.30 12.40 -6.74
CA ARG A 85 -9.24 12.94 -5.37
C ARG A 85 -10.09 12.16 -4.36
N LYS A 86 -11.32 11.77 -4.72
CA LYS A 86 -12.21 11.01 -3.81
C LYS A 86 -11.66 9.63 -3.45
N LEU A 87 -10.89 8.99 -4.34
CA LEU A 87 -10.29 7.68 -4.06
C LEU A 87 -9.18 7.81 -3.00
N LYS A 88 -8.33 8.83 -3.14
CA LYS A 88 -7.35 9.21 -2.10
C LYS A 88 -8.05 9.49 -0.76
N GLN A 89 -9.15 10.24 -0.78
CA GLN A 89 -9.93 10.54 0.44
C GLN A 89 -10.50 9.29 1.10
N LEU A 90 -11.08 8.35 0.32
CA LEU A 90 -11.59 7.08 0.85
C LEU A 90 -10.48 6.25 1.49
N GLY A 91 -9.33 6.10 0.81
CA GLY A 91 -8.20 5.36 1.35
C GLY A 91 -7.67 5.95 2.67
N VAL A 92 -7.56 7.28 2.75
CA VAL A 92 -7.16 7.98 3.97
C VAL A 92 -8.20 7.81 5.09
N LEU A 93 -9.48 7.97 4.78
CA LEU A 93 -10.58 7.80 5.73
C LEU A 93 -10.60 6.38 6.29
N PHE A 94 -10.43 5.38 5.43
CA PHE A 94 -10.43 3.98 5.85
C PHE A 94 -9.25 3.65 6.75
N LYS A 95 -8.05 4.08 6.35
CA LYS A 95 -6.85 3.93 7.17
C LYS A 95 -7.00 4.62 8.53
N HIS A 96 -7.62 5.80 8.58
CA HIS A 96 -7.83 6.53 9.82
C HIS A 96 -8.83 5.83 10.75
N MET A 97 -9.98 5.40 10.21
CA MET A 97 -10.96 4.60 10.97
C MET A 97 -10.30 3.34 11.55
N ALA A 98 -9.48 2.65 10.76
CA ALA A 98 -8.78 1.45 11.22
C ALA A 98 -7.76 1.74 12.33
N LYS A 99 -7.04 2.86 12.26
CA LYS A 99 -6.13 3.28 13.33
C LYS A 99 -6.87 3.57 14.63
N ILE A 100 -8.01 4.29 14.56
CA ILE A 100 -8.84 4.57 15.74
C ILE A 100 -9.42 3.27 16.32
N GLY A 101 -9.82 2.33 15.45
CA GLY A 101 -10.34 1.02 15.86
C GLY A 101 -9.26 0.01 16.26
N HIS A 102 -7.98 0.38 16.33
CA HIS A 102 -6.86 -0.53 16.59
C HIS A 102 -6.79 -1.76 15.66
N MET A 103 -7.22 -1.60 14.40
CA MET A 103 -7.23 -2.66 13.38
C MET A 103 -6.06 -2.56 12.39
N ALA A 104 -5.23 -1.53 12.49
CA ALA A 104 -4.13 -1.22 11.56
C ALA A 104 -2.73 -1.46 12.15
N ASP A 105 -2.51 -2.62 12.75
CA ASP A 105 -1.25 -3.03 13.38
C ASP A 105 -0.93 -4.50 13.01
N ALA A 106 -0.08 -4.67 11.99
CA ALA A 106 0.32 -5.98 11.49
C ALA A 106 1.07 -6.82 12.52
N GLU A 107 1.80 -6.17 13.44
CA GLU A 107 2.59 -6.86 14.46
C GLU A 107 1.69 -7.48 15.54
N LYS A 108 0.51 -6.89 15.76
CA LYS A 108 -0.52 -7.43 16.66
C LYS A 108 -1.52 -8.37 15.97
N GLY A 109 -1.24 -8.80 14.75
CA GLY A 109 -2.08 -9.74 14.00
C GLY A 109 -3.30 -9.11 13.31
N SER A 110 -3.39 -7.78 13.28
CA SER A 110 -4.41 -7.05 12.50
C SER A 110 -3.89 -6.71 11.09
N LEU A 111 -4.66 -6.03 10.25
CA LEU A 111 -4.24 -5.78 8.87
C LEU A 111 -3.15 -4.72 8.82
N ALA A 112 -2.22 -4.84 7.88
CA ALA A 112 -1.23 -3.80 7.66
C ALA A 112 -1.91 -2.49 7.20
N PRO A 113 -1.42 -1.31 7.61
CA PRO A 113 -2.04 -0.04 7.27
C PRO A 113 -2.21 0.24 5.77
N TYR A 114 -1.39 -0.38 4.92
CA TYR A 114 -1.47 -0.25 3.46
C TYR A 114 -2.60 -1.08 2.83
N CYS A 115 -3.12 -2.10 3.54
CA CYS A 115 -4.24 -2.91 3.06
C CYS A 115 -5.54 -2.09 2.97
N TYR A 116 -5.71 -1.05 3.80
CA TYR A 116 -6.93 -0.25 3.82
C TYR A 116 -7.18 0.56 2.54
N PRO A 117 -6.18 1.28 1.98
CA PRO A 117 -6.26 1.81 0.63
C PRO A 117 -6.57 0.75 -0.44
N ILE A 118 -6.00 -0.46 -0.34
CA ILE A 118 -6.28 -1.56 -1.29
C ILE A 118 -7.75 -1.97 -1.22
N LEU A 119 -8.30 -2.10 -0.01
CA LEU A 119 -9.73 -2.39 0.20
C LEU A 119 -10.62 -1.32 -0.44
N ALA A 120 -10.26 -0.04 -0.31
CA ALA A 120 -11.00 1.06 -0.93
C ALA A 120 -10.98 0.97 -2.46
N VAL A 121 -9.81 0.74 -3.06
CA VAL A 121 -9.65 0.55 -4.51
C VAL A 121 -10.46 -0.65 -4.99
N PHE A 122 -10.36 -1.79 -4.28
CA PHE A 122 -11.09 -3.00 -4.60
C PHE A 122 -12.60 -2.77 -4.63
N TYR A 123 -13.15 -2.11 -3.60
CA TYR A 123 -14.56 -1.74 -3.60
C TYR A 123 -14.91 -0.89 -4.84
N CYS A 124 -14.12 0.14 -5.16
CA CYS A 124 -14.37 1.00 -6.31
C CYS A 124 -14.36 0.22 -7.63
N GLN A 125 -13.46 -0.76 -7.79
CA GLN A 125 -13.42 -1.63 -8.97
C GLN A 125 -14.68 -2.50 -9.06
N GLN A 126 -15.09 -3.13 -7.95
CA GLN A 126 -16.28 -3.99 -7.90
C GLN A 126 -17.58 -3.20 -8.14
N ALA A 127 -17.62 -1.94 -7.72
CA ALA A 127 -18.70 -1.01 -8.00
C ALA A 127 -18.64 -0.39 -9.42
N ARG A 128 -17.68 -0.81 -10.26
CA ARG A 128 -17.42 -0.28 -11.62
C ARG A 128 -17.11 1.22 -11.67
N LEU A 129 -16.70 1.79 -10.54
CA LEU A 129 -16.36 3.21 -10.41
C LEU A 129 -14.95 3.50 -10.94
N VAL A 130 -14.02 2.54 -10.87
CA VAL A 130 -12.65 2.69 -11.39
C VAL A 130 -12.21 1.47 -12.21
N PRO A 131 -11.33 1.65 -13.21
CA PRO A 131 -10.77 0.53 -13.93
C PRO A 131 -9.78 -0.29 -13.12
N VAL A 132 -9.61 -1.56 -13.51
CA VAL A 132 -8.45 -2.36 -13.12
C VAL A 132 -7.31 -1.94 -14.04
N LEU A 133 -6.32 -1.22 -13.52
CA LEU A 133 -5.26 -0.63 -14.35
C LEU A 133 -4.25 -1.67 -14.85
N LEU A 134 -4.18 -2.82 -14.20
CA LEU A 134 -3.20 -3.88 -14.50
C LEU A 134 -3.86 -5.15 -15.04
N GLN A 135 -5.00 -5.01 -15.71
CA GLN A 135 -5.68 -6.16 -16.27
C GLN A 135 -4.81 -6.70 -17.43
N ASN A 136 -4.03 -7.76 -17.15
CA ASN A 136 -3.15 -8.50 -18.07
C ASN A 136 -1.69 -8.03 -18.20
N THR A 137 -1.21 -7.09 -17.38
CA THR A 137 0.23 -6.86 -17.27
C THR A 137 0.82 -7.92 -16.33
N LYS A 138 1.73 -8.74 -16.87
CA LYS A 138 2.62 -9.54 -16.01
C LYS A 138 3.33 -8.55 -15.09
N LEU A 139 3.12 -8.67 -13.78
CA LEU A 139 3.83 -7.92 -12.74
C LEU A 139 5.31 -8.35 -12.64
N GLU A 140 5.90 -8.84 -13.73
CA GLU A 140 7.34 -9.00 -13.86
C GLU A 140 7.89 -7.60 -14.13
N VAL A 141 8.26 -6.90 -13.04
CA VAL A 141 9.15 -5.73 -13.01
C VAL A 141 8.83 -4.67 -14.08
N LEU A 142 7.66 -4.03 -14.02
CA LEU A 142 7.44 -2.80 -14.78
C LEU A 142 8.13 -1.63 -14.07
N ALA A 143 8.94 -0.87 -14.79
CA ALA A 143 9.57 0.33 -14.26
C ALA A 143 8.49 1.39 -13.94
N GLU A 144 8.75 2.25 -12.96
CA GLU A 144 7.82 3.32 -12.54
C GLU A 144 7.38 4.21 -13.72
N SER A 145 8.25 4.39 -14.72
CA SER A 145 7.98 5.10 -15.97
C SER A 145 6.97 4.41 -16.89
N GLU A 146 6.96 3.07 -16.95
CA GLU A 146 6.04 2.31 -17.80
C GLU A 146 4.64 2.31 -17.21
N LEU A 147 4.55 2.20 -15.87
CA LEU A 147 3.28 2.35 -15.19
C LEU A 147 2.72 3.77 -15.36
N GLN A 148 3.57 4.80 -15.30
CA GLN A 148 3.14 6.18 -15.56
C GLN A 148 2.67 6.38 -17.01
N GLY A 149 3.26 5.71 -17.99
CA GLY A 149 2.78 5.73 -19.37
C GLY A 149 1.39 5.10 -19.56
N GLU A 150 1.11 3.98 -18.88
CA GLU A 150 -0.24 3.39 -18.85
C GLU A 150 -1.27 4.32 -18.18
N ILE A 151 -0.87 5.07 -17.15
CA ILE A 151 -1.72 6.08 -16.50
C ILE A 151 -2.08 7.21 -17.45
N ASP A 152 -1.10 7.72 -18.18
CA ASP A 152 -1.31 8.83 -19.10
C ASP A 152 -2.26 8.44 -20.25
N ASN A 153 -2.30 7.13 -20.58
CA ASN A 153 -3.24 6.55 -21.54
C ASN A 153 -4.65 6.30 -20.96
N ILE A 154 -4.80 6.20 -19.64
CA ILE A 154 -6.12 6.10 -18.99
C ILE A 154 -6.78 7.48 -19.01
N LYS A 155 -7.73 7.67 -19.94
CA LYS A 155 -8.51 8.90 -20.03
C LYS A 155 -9.18 9.22 -18.68
N PRO A 156 -8.82 10.32 -18.00
CA PRO A 156 -9.43 10.71 -16.72
C PRO A 156 -10.95 10.85 -16.81
N SER A 157 -11.44 11.24 -18.00
CA SER A 157 -12.83 11.56 -18.26
C SER A 157 -13.84 10.43 -18.02
N ALA A 158 -13.44 9.15 -18.17
CA ALA A 158 -14.33 8.01 -17.91
C ALA A 158 -14.45 7.66 -16.41
N MET A 159 -13.40 7.94 -15.64
CA MET A 159 -13.35 7.70 -14.19
C MET A 159 -13.94 8.89 -13.39
N GLU A 160 -13.83 10.10 -13.95
CA GLU A 160 -14.40 11.34 -13.39
C GLU A 160 -15.93 11.33 -13.38
N THR A 161 -16.60 10.71 -14.36
CA THR A 161 -18.07 10.75 -14.43
C THR A 161 -18.71 9.98 -13.26
N GLN A 162 -18.27 8.74 -12.99
CA GLN A 162 -18.94 7.89 -12.00
C GLN A 162 -18.53 8.17 -10.55
N LEU A 163 -17.24 8.48 -10.28
CA LEU A 163 -16.85 8.95 -8.94
C LEU A 163 -17.34 10.38 -8.71
N GLY A 164 -17.47 11.20 -9.75
CA GLY A 164 -17.90 12.60 -9.69
C GLY A 164 -19.29 12.78 -9.09
N ASP A 165 -20.23 11.90 -9.46
CA ASP A 165 -21.64 12.03 -9.09
C ASP A 165 -21.94 11.75 -7.61
N LYS A 166 -21.17 10.86 -6.97
CA LYS A 166 -21.42 10.49 -5.56
C LYS A 166 -20.64 11.35 -4.58
N SER A 167 -21.26 11.79 -3.49
CA SER A 167 -20.54 12.45 -2.39
C SER A 167 -19.54 11.48 -1.72
N ILE A 168 -18.51 12.01 -1.08
CA ILE A 168 -17.53 11.18 -0.35
C ILE A 168 -18.20 10.37 0.78
N GLY A 169 -19.21 10.95 1.44
CA GLY A 169 -19.97 10.27 2.48
C GLY A 169 -20.79 9.10 1.93
N GLN A 170 -21.40 9.27 0.75
CA GLN A 170 -22.13 8.17 0.10
C GLN A 170 -21.19 7.03 -0.28
N LEU A 171 -20.05 7.35 -0.90
CA LEU A 171 -19.04 6.35 -1.24
C LEU A 171 -18.52 5.60 -0.02
N TRP A 172 -18.33 6.30 1.10
CA TRP A 172 -17.91 5.70 2.36
C TRP A 172 -18.96 4.72 2.90
N LEU A 173 -20.24 5.11 2.96
CA LEU A 173 -21.32 4.25 3.42
C LEU A 173 -21.53 3.03 2.50
N ASP A 174 -21.52 3.25 1.19
CA ASP A 174 -21.64 2.17 0.21
C ASP A 174 -20.49 1.16 0.34
N MET A 175 -19.27 1.63 0.62
CA MET A 175 -18.11 0.77 0.85
C MET A 175 -18.25 -0.07 2.13
N LEU A 176 -18.69 0.55 3.23
CA LEU A 176 -18.93 -0.18 4.49
C LEU A 176 -20.04 -1.22 4.32
N GLN A 177 -21.13 -0.87 3.62
CA GLN A 177 -22.20 -1.80 3.29
C GLN A 177 -21.69 -2.95 2.42
N PHE A 178 -20.84 -2.67 1.44
CA PHE A 178 -20.25 -3.69 0.59
C PHE A 178 -19.46 -4.71 1.42
N PHE A 179 -18.54 -4.27 2.27
CA PHE A 179 -17.73 -5.19 3.08
C PHE A 179 -18.52 -5.91 4.19
N SER A 180 -19.63 -5.33 4.66
CA SER A 180 -20.44 -5.94 5.73
C SER A 180 -21.51 -6.91 5.22
N ILE A 181 -22.05 -6.68 4.01
CA ILE A 181 -23.24 -7.38 3.52
C ILE A 181 -22.98 -8.12 2.20
N LYS A 182 -22.27 -7.50 1.26
CA LYS A 182 -22.16 -8.01 -0.12
C LYS A 182 -20.94 -8.89 -0.34
N PHE A 183 -19.79 -8.45 0.15
CA PHE A 183 -18.53 -9.16 0.03
C PHE A 183 -18.52 -10.34 1.00
N LYS A 184 -18.08 -11.51 0.52
CA LYS A 184 -17.96 -12.74 1.32
C LYS A 184 -16.48 -12.97 1.62
N PRO A 185 -15.94 -12.35 2.69
CA PRO A 185 -14.51 -12.44 2.98
C PRO A 185 -14.10 -13.87 3.33
N GLU A 186 -15.01 -14.73 3.78
CA GLU A 186 -14.78 -16.15 4.08
C GLU A 186 -14.33 -16.94 2.84
N THR A 187 -14.87 -16.62 1.65
CA THR A 187 -14.68 -17.43 0.44
C THR A 187 -13.85 -16.73 -0.64
N HIS A 188 -13.73 -15.41 -0.58
CA HIS A 188 -13.08 -14.62 -1.63
C HIS A 188 -11.86 -13.85 -1.13
N VAL A 189 -10.97 -13.57 -2.07
CA VAL A 189 -9.76 -12.76 -1.88
C VAL A 189 -10.01 -11.35 -2.39
N VAL A 190 -9.50 -10.35 -1.67
CA VAL A 190 -9.41 -8.97 -2.11
C VAL A 190 -8.20 -8.86 -3.03
N SER A 191 -8.44 -8.65 -4.32
CA SER A 191 -7.40 -8.45 -5.33
C SER A 191 -7.76 -7.27 -6.21
N ILE A 192 -6.81 -6.35 -6.39
CA ILE A 192 -6.98 -5.19 -7.27
C ILE A 192 -6.43 -5.41 -8.68
N LEU A 193 -5.97 -6.63 -8.98
CA LEU A 193 -5.34 -7.01 -10.24
C LEU A 193 -6.33 -7.55 -11.27
N SER A 194 -7.56 -7.85 -10.85
CA SER A 194 -8.61 -8.37 -11.72
C SER A 194 -9.99 -7.95 -11.27
N TYR A 195 -10.90 -7.75 -12.21
CA TYR A 195 -12.32 -7.61 -11.89
C TYR A 195 -12.94 -8.93 -11.46
N LYS A 196 -12.39 -10.06 -11.92
CA LYS A 196 -12.92 -11.38 -11.62
C LYS A 196 -12.66 -11.67 -10.15
N LEU A 197 -13.75 -11.85 -9.40
CA LEU A 197 -13.67 -12.22 -7.99
C LEU A 197 -12.98 -13.56 -7.85
N GLN A 198 -11.90 -13.60 -7.06
CA GLN A 198 -11.10 -14.81 -6.89
C GLN A 198 -11.49 -15.54 -5.61
N SER A 199 -11.67 -16.86 -5.70
CA SER A 199 -11.93 -17.68 -4.53
C SER A 199 -10.62 -18.03 -3.81
N LYS A 200 -10.67 -18.14 -2.49
CA LYS A 200 -9.52 -18.60 -1.69
C LYS A 200 -9.11 -20.03 -2.02
N GLN A 201 -10.07 -20.87 -2.37
CA GLN A 201 -9.82 -22.27 -2.77
C GLN A 201 -8.93 -22.32 -4.01
N ALA A 202 -9.21 -21.50 -5.02
CA ALA A 202 -8.40 -21.45 -6.24
C ALA A 202 -6.96 -20.96 -6.00
N ARG A 203 -6.71 -20.22 -4.92
CA ARG A 203 -5.39 -19.73 -4.52
C ARG A 203 -4.73 -20.58 -3.43
N ALA A 204 -5.38 -21.64 -2.94
CA ALA A 204 -4.96 -22.42 -1.77
C ALA A 204 -4.75 -21.57 -0.49
N TRP A 205 -5.50 -20.47 -0.31
CA TRP A 205 -5.33 -19.51 0.79
C TRP A 205 -6.16 -19.79 2.06
N GLY A 206 -6.73 -21.00 2.16
CA GLY A 206 -7.25 -21.56 3.42
C GLY A 206 -8.33 -20.75 4.14
N THR A 207 -8.38 -20.89 5.47
CA THR A 207 -9.43 -20.43 6.41
C THR A 207 -9.24 -19.01 6.98
N ARG A 208 -8.37 -18.19 6.38
CA ARG A 208 -8.11 -16.82 6.90
C ARG A 208 -9.39 -15.99 6.87
N LYS A 209 -9.72 -15.22 7.91
CA LYS A 209 -10.98 -14.44 7.95
C LYS A 209 -11.10 -13.41 6.83
N LEU A 210 -9.98 -12.78 6.43
CA LEU A 210 -9.87 -11.90 5.28
C LEU A 210 -8.54 -12.17 4.59
N ALA A 211 -8.54 -12.24 3.26
CA ALA A 211 -7.33 -12.40 2.47
C ALA A 211 -7.21 -11.21 1.49
N VAL A 212 -6.09 -10.50 1.56
CA VAL A 212 -5.77 -9.39 0.66
C VAL A 212 -4.52 -9.80 -0.12
N GLU A 213 -4.62 -9.78 -1.45
CA GLU A 213 -3.48 -10.05 -2.33
C GLU A 213 -2.53 -8.86 -2.31
N ASP A 214 -1.25 -9.16 -2.06
CA ASP A 214 -0.18 -8.19 -2.18
C ASP A 214 0.38 -8.24 -3.61
N SER A 215 0.15 -7.18 -4.37
CA SER A 215 0.59 -7.08 -5.76
C SER A 215 2.12 -7.00 -5.94
N GLY A 216 2.89 -6.91 -4.84
CA GLY A 216 4.35 -6.99 -4.86
C GLY A 216 4.95 -8.40 -4.75
N ASN A 217 4.14 -9.42 -4.45
CA ASN A 217 4.59 -10.81 -4.30
C ASN A 217 3.68 -11.75 -5.09
N THR A 218 3.75 -11.66 -6.42
CA THR A 218 3.35 -12.79 -7.27
C THR A 218 4.58 -13.70 -7.45
N PRO A 219 4.44 -15.03 -7.26
CA PRO A 219 5.53 -15.97 -7.52
C PRO A 219 5.97 -15.97 -8.98
#